data_AF-A0A4Y2WUS3-F1
#
_entry.id   AF-A0A4Y2WUS3-F1
#
_cell.length_a   1.000
_cell.length_b   1.000
_cell.length_c   1.000
_cell.angle_alpha   90.00
_cell.angle_beta   90.00
_cell.angle_gamma   90.00
#
_symmetry.space_group_name_H-M   'P 1'
#
loop_
_entity.id
_entity.type
_entity.pdbx_description
1 polymer ?
#
loop_
_entity_poly.entity_id
_entity_poly.type
_entity_poly.pdbx_seq_one_letter_code
_entity_poly.pdbx_strand_id
1 'polypeptide(L)'
;MSRGCKKLTLASDAEKLTVKPFSKEEIHFEVMEENSYLEWEFEMKNKDIDFSLLFRRESSEYFEPIEIIPKQRIDANDEPQKGCFKCEKAGIYTMIFDNTYSWIYSKEVYYRAEIKGLRNDEIYSFT
;
A
#
# COMPACT_ATOMS: atom_id res chain seq x y z
N MET A 1 -21.45 -14.83 12.47
CA MET A 1 -21.27 -15.31 11.09
C MET A 1 -20.18 -14.48 10.46
N SER A 2 -18.97 -15.05 10.28
CA SER A 2 -17.86 -14.32 9.67
C SER A 2 -18.25 -13.97 8.23
N ARG A 3 -18.26 -12.68 7.89
CA ARG A 3 -18.29 -12.27 6.49
C ARG A 3 -16.95 -12.75 5.95
N GLY A 4 -16.94 -13.83 5.17
CA GLY A 4 -15.72 -14.35 4.58
C GLY A 4 -15.00 -13.20 3.87
N CYS A 5 -13.75 -12.93 4.26
CA CYS A 5 -12.93 -11.95 3.56
C CYS A 5 -12.81 -12.47 2.11
N LYS A 6 -13.44 -11.79 1.16
CA LYS A 6 -13.33 -12.17 -0.25
C LYS A 6 -11.85 -12.08 -0.59
N LYS A 7 -11.27 -13.18 -1.09
CA LYS A 7 -9.88 -13.18 -1.56
C LYS A 7 -9.73 -12.20 -2.72
N LEU A 8 -8.75 -11.30 -2.65
CA LEU A 8 -8.46 -10.33 -3.72
C LEU A 8 -8.04 -11.00 -5.03
N THR A 9 -7.40 -12.16 -4.95
CA THR A 9 -7.05 -13.03 -6.09
C THR A 9 -8.25 -13.43 -6.95
N LEU A 10 -9.47 -13.38 -6.40
CA LEU A 10 -10.71 -13.72 -7.09
C LEU A 10 -11.53 -12.49 -7.49
N ALA A 11 -11.06 -11.29 -7.17
CA ALA A 11 -11.81 -10.09 -7.39
C ALA A 11 -11.42 -9.39 -8.68
N SER A 12 -12.42 -8.98 -9.48
CA SER A 12 -12.23 -8.38 -10.79
C SER A 12 -11.65 -6.97 -10.75
N ASP A 13 -11.78 -6.29 -9.62
CA ASP A 13 -11.32 -4.93 -9.36
C ASP A 13 -9.97 -4.87 -8.63
N ALA A 14 -9.31 -6.01 -8.42
CA ALA A 14 -7.96 -6.06 -7.88
C ALA A 14 -6.92 -6.05 -9.02
N GLU A 15 -5.84 -5.29 -8.81
CA GLU A 15 -4.69 -5.27 -9.69
C GLU A 15 -3.70 -6.36 -9.31
N LYS A 16 -2.99 -6.91 -10.30
CA LYS A 16 -1.96 -7.93 -10.09
C LYS A 16 -0.58 -7.33 -10.37
N LEU A 17 0.30 -7.42 -9.38
CA LEU A 17 1.69 -7.02 -9.46
C LEU A 17 2.61 -8.25 -9.33
N THR A 18 3.65 -8.33 -10.16
CA THR A 18 4.65 -9.40 -10.09
C THR A 18 5.99 -8.81 -9.71
N VAL A 19 6.49 -9.13 -8.51
CA VAL A 19 7.80 -8.67 -8.02
C VAL A 19 8.82 -9.76 -8.30
N LYS A 20 9.83 -9.48 -9.13
CA LYS A 20 10.85 -10.45 -9.53
C LYS A 20 11.86 -10.72 -8.39
N PRO A 21 12.63 -11.82 -8.44
CA PRO A 21 13.77 -12.01 -7.56
C PRO A 21 14.75 -10.83 -7.68
N PHE A 22 15.39 -10.47 -6.57
CA PHE A 22 16.35 -9.36 -6.52
C PHE A 22 15.77 -7.98 -6.93
N SER A 23 14.45 -7.81 -6.94
CA SER A 23 13.81 -6.56 -7.32
C SER A 23 12.79 -6.07 -6.29
N LYS A 24 12.34 -4.83 -6.48
CA LYS A 24 11.20 -4.23 -5.80
C LYS A 24 10.31 -3.57 -6.85
N GLU A 25 9.03 -3.46 -6.53
CA GLU A 25 8.06 -2.71 -7.31
C GLU A 25 7.46 -1.60 -6.44
N GLU A 26 7.20 -0.44 -7.05
CA GLU A 26 6.77 0.77 -6.36
C GLU A 26 5.49 1.32 -6.99
N ILE A 27 4.47 1.56 -6.18
CA ILE A 27 3.21 2.16 -6.60
C ILE A 27 3.14 3.56 -6.00
N HIS A 28 2.99 4.56 -6.86
CA HIS A 28 3.06 5.97 -6.50
C HIS A 28 1.66 6.57 -6.45
N PHE A 29 1.37 7.28 -5.38
CA PHE A 29 0.12 8.01 -5.17
C PHE A 29 0.44 9.49 -4.98
N GLU A 30 0.07 10.29 -5.98
CA GLU A 30 0.17 11.74 -5.90
C GLU A 30 -1.04 12.28 -5.12
N VAL A 31 -0.76 12.87 -3.96
CA VAL A 31 -1.76 13.46 -3.08
C VAL A 31 -1.69 14.98 -3.20
N MET A 32 -2.72 15.56 -3.81
CA MET A 32 -2.84 17.00 -4.02
C MET A 32 -3.49 17.72 -2.83
N GLU A 33 -4.42 17.05 -2.15
CA GLU A 33 -5.18 17.60 -1.04
C GLU A 33 -4.67 17.03 0.29
N GLU A 34 -4.17 17.91 1.17
CA GLU A 34 -3.80 17.54 2.54
C GLU A 34 -5.01 16.97 3.30
N ASN A 35 -4.76 16.02 4.19
CA ASN A 35 -5.76 15.28 4.97
C ASN A 35 -6.65 14.33 4.16
N SER A 36 -6.26 14.00 2.92
CA SER A 36 -6.77 12.83 2.21
C SER A 36 -6.38 11.53 2.94
N TYR A 37 -6.99 10.42 2.55
CA TYR A 37 -6.70 9.09 3.06
C TYR A 37 -6.23 8.18 1.93
N LEU A 38 -5.06 7.56 2.10
CA LEU A 38 -4.63 6.42 1.29
C LEU A 38 -5.16 5.14 1.95
N GLU A 39 -6.13 4.49 1.31
CA GLU A 39 -6.65 3.19 1.73
C GLU A 39 -6.07 2.09 0.83
N TRP A 40 -5.65 0.97 1.42
CA TRP A 40 -5.18 -0.19 0.67
C TRP A 40 -5.64 -1.51 1.26
N GLU A 41 -5.75 -2.50 0.37
CA GLU A 41 -5.83 -3.91 0.71
C GLU A 41 -4.90 -4.67 -0.22
N PHE A 42 -4.08 -5.59 0.30
CA PHE A 42 -3.34 -6.52 -0.56
C PHE A 42 -3.28 -7.91 0.05
N GLU A 43 -3.14 -8.91 -0.84
CA GLU A 43 -2.85 -10.27 -0.47
C GLU A 43 -1.80 -10.87 -1.39
N MET A 44 -1.15 -11.92 -0.90
CA MET A 44 -0.19 -12.69 -1.65
C MET A 44 -0.69 -14.08 -1.92
N LYS A 45 -0.26 -14.66 -3.05
CA LYS A 45 -0.61 -16.04 -3.37
C LYS A 45 0.28 -17.05 -2.66
N ASN A 46 1.54 -16.70 -2.40
CA ASN A 46 2.55 -17.62 -1.88
C ASN A 46 3.75 -16.90 -1.26
N LYS A 47 4.33 -17.54 -0.22
CA LYS A 47 5.54 -17.08 0.49
C LYS A 47 5.35 -15.71 1.10
N ASP A 48 6.43 -14.97 1.25
CA ASP A 48 6.46 -13.69 1.93
C ASP A 48 6.94 -12.55 1.01
N ILE A 49 6.64 -11.30 1.37
CA ILE A 49 7.15 -10.07 0.74
C ILE A 49 7.51 -9.05 1.83
N ASP A 50 8.51 -8.21 1.58
CA ASP A 50 8.72 -7.02 2.40
C ASP A 50 7.81 -5.89 1.89
N PHE A 51 6.98 -5.32 2.77
CA PHE A 51 6.11 -4.19 2.49
C PHE A 51 6.53 -2.95 3.28
N SER A 52 6.48 -1.78 2.66
CA SER A 52 6.68 -0.47 3.33
C SER A 52 5.86 0.62 2.66
N LEU A 53 5.64 1.73 3.38
CA LEU A 53 5.02 2.94 2.89
C LEU A 53 5.94 4.13 3.14
N LEU A 54 6.33 4.83 2.08
CA LEU A 54 7.18 6.00 2.15
C LEU A 54 6.40 7.27 1.75
N PHE A 55 6.86 8.42 2.23
CA PHE A 55 6.38 9.73 1.82
C PHE A 55 7.53 10.60 1.33
N ARG A 56 7.35 11.26 0.19
CA ARG A 56 8.23 12.29 -0.32
C ARG A 56 7.43 13.54 -0.63
N ARG A 57 7.91 14.70 -0.18
CA ARG A 57 7.33 15.99 -0.57
C ARG A 57 7.74 16.32 -2.00
N GLU A 58 6.84 16.93 -2.77
CA GLU A 58 7.08 17.25 -4.18
C GLU A 58 8.34 18.12 -4.37
N SER A 59 8.57 19.09 -3.48
CA SER A 59 9.74 19.97 -3.52
C SER A 59 11.04 19.34 -3.00
N SER A 60 11.02 18.07 -2.58
CA SER A 60 12.12 17.41 -1.89
C SER A 60 12.77 16.30 -2.71
N GLU A 61 12.84 16.44 -4.03
CA GLU A 61 13.44 15.43 -4.95
C GLU A 61 14.87 15.02 -4.53
N TYR A 62 15.61 15.93 -3.90
CA TYR A 62 16.98 15.70 -3.41
C TYR A 62 17.08 15.12 -1.98
N PHE A 63 15.96 14.89 -1.30
CA PHE A 63 15.93 14.36 0.06
C PHE A 63 15.44 12.92 0.09
N GLU A 64 15.97 12.16 1.04
CA GLU A 64 15.51 10.80 1.32
C GLU A 64 14.01 10.81 1.71
N PRO A 65 13.21 9.88 1.18
CA PRO A 65 11.82 9.72 1.59
C PRO A 65 11.71 9.42 3.09
N ILE A 66 10.63 9.88 3.70
CA ILE A 66 10.29 9.59 5.09
C ILE A 66 9.58 8.23 5.14
N GLU A 67 10.04 7.33 6.00
CA GLU A 67 9.34 6.07 6.27
C GLU A 67 8.08 6.33 7.11
N ILE A 68 6.92 6.05 6.54
CA ILE A 68 5.63 6.11 7.23
C ILE A 68 5.32 4.77 7.88
N ILE A 69 5.48 3.70 7.09
CA ILE A 69 5.45 2.33 7.57
C ILE A 69 6.81 1.73 7.26
N PRO A 70 7.63 1.42 8.29
CA PRO A 70 8.90 0.75 8.10
C PRO A 70 8.73 -0.58 7.39
N LYS A 71 9.80 -1.04 6.74
CA LYS A 71 9.82 -2.34 6.07
C LYS A 71 9.44 -3.47 7.02
N GLN A 72 8.37 -4.19 6.67
CA GLN A 72 7.87 -5.34 7.41
C GLN A 72 7.65 -6.53 6.48
N ARG A 73 8.02 -7.72 6.96
CA ARG A 73 7.84 -8.98 6.26
C ARG A 73 6.43 -9.49 6.47
N ILE A 74 5.68 -9.67 5.38
CA ILE A 74 4.31 -10.19 5.38
C ILE A 74 4.31 -11.59 4.77
N ASP A 75 3.66 -12.57 5.41
CA ASP A 75 3.51 -13.93 4.88
C ASP A 75 2.16 -14.11 4.17
N ALA A 76 2.12 -14.87 3.07
CA ALA A 76 0.91 -15.14 2.30
C ALA A 76 -0.13 -15.99 3.06
N ASN A 77 0.27 -16.65 4.14
CA ASN A 77 -0.65 -17.35 5.03
C ASN A 77 -1.38 -16.41 5.99
N ASP A 78 -0.91 -15.16 6.12
CA ASP A 78 -1.57 -14.15 6.92
C ASP A 78 -2.88 -13.68 6.27
N GLU A 79 -3.74 -13.05 7.07
CA GLU A 79 -4.95 -12.41 6.54
C GLU A 79 -4.57 -11.28 5.54
N PRO A 80 -5.45 -10.97 4.56
CA PRO A 80 -5.25 -9.84 3.66
C PRO A 80 -4.92 -8.57 4.45
N GLN A 81 -3.81 -7.94 4.07
CA GLN A 81 -3.32 -6.76 4.75
C GLN A 81 -4.17 -5.57 4.35
N LYS A 82 -4.83 -4.95 5.34
CA LYS A 82 -5.65 -3.75 5.18
C LYS A 82 -5.02 -2.60 5.90
N GLY A 83 -4.99 -1.44 5.27
CA GLY A 83 -4.51 -0.22 5.89
C GLY A 83 -5.22 1.02 5.39
N CYS A 84 -5.16 2.05 6.20
CA CYS A 84 -5.63 3.39 5.92
C CYS A 84 -4.64 4.35 6.55
N PHE A 85 -4.10 5.28 5.78
CA PHE A 85 -3.18 6.29 6.25
C PHE A 85 -3.70 7.68 5.93
N LYS A 86 -3.75 8.56 6.94
CA LYS A 86 -4.11 9.96 6.75
C LYS A 86 -2.91 10.73 6.18
N CYS A 87 -3.01 11.13 4.92
CA CYS A 87 -2.02 11.92 4.23
C CYS A 87 -2.04 13.37 4.72
N GLU A 88 -1.41 13.66 5.86
CA GLU A 88 -1.38 15.01 6.47
C GLU A 88 -0.73 16.09 5.59
N LYS A 89 -0.01 15.68 4.53
CA LYS A 89 0.74 16.56 3.64
C LYS A 89 0.52 16.15 2.18
N ALA A 90 0.49 17.15 1.29
CA ALA A 90 0.54 16.93 -0.14
C ALA A 90 1.94 16.45 -0.58
N GLY A 91 1.98 15.58 -1.58
CA GLY A 91 3.20 14.96 -2.09
C GLY A 91 2.97 13.54 -2.58
N ILE A 92 4.05 12.78 -2.69
CA ILE A 92 4.04 11.44 -3.25
C ILE A 92 4.14 10.42 -2.12
N TYR A 93 3.14 9.56 -2.02
CA TYR A 93 3.16 8.38 -1.14
C TYR A 93 3.49 7.16 -1.98
N THR A 94 4.43 6.33 -1.53
CA THR A 94 4.90 5.16 -2.29
C THR A 94 4.71 3.89 -1.49
N MET A 95 3.84 3.00 -1.97
CA MET A 95 3.79 1.61 -1.50
C MET A 95 4.90 0.82 -2.19
N ILE A 96 5.74 0.14 -1.40
CA ILE A 96 6.87 -0.63 -1.91
C ILE A 96 6.67 -2.11 -1.56
N PHE A 97 6.70 -2.95 -2.58
CA PHE A 97 6.77 -4.40 -2.46
C PHE A 97 8.18 -4.86 -2.83
N ASP A 98 8.96 -5.25 -1.83
CA ASP A 98 10.38 -5.56 -1.95
C ASP A 98 10.60 -7.08 -1.87
N ASN A 99 11.22 -7.63 -2.91
CA ASN A 99 11.61 -9.03 -3.04
C ASN A 99 13.13 -9.17 -3.26
N THR A 100 13.91 -8.16 -2.89
CA THR A 100 15.35 -8.09 -3.15
C THR A 100 16.12 -9.21 -2.46
N TYR A 101 15.59 -9.74 -1.36
CA TYR A 101 16.15 -10.87 -0.61
C TYR A 101 15.92 -12.23 -1.29
N SER A 102 14.98 -12.34 -2.22
CA SER A 102 14.67 -13.62 -2.86
C SER A 102 15.58 -13.87 -4.05
N TRP A 103 16.17 -15.05 -4.11
CA TRP A 103 17.10 -15.42 -5.19
C TRP A 103 16.43 -16.04 -6.41
N ILE A 104 15.32 -16.76 -6.22
CA ILE A 104 14.75 -17.63 -7.27
C ILE A 104 13.28 -17.30 -7.56
N TYR A 105 12.51 -16.90 -6.55
CA TYR A 105 11.05 -16.87 -6.64
C TYR A 105 10.49 -15.46 -6.76
N SER A 106 9.83 -15.18 -7.87
CA SER A 106 8.94 -14.03 -7.99
C SER A 106 7.77 -14.14 -7.01
N LYS A 107 7.19 -13.00 -6.62
CA LYS A 107 5.97 -12.91 -5.81
C LYS A 107 4.84 -12.30 -6.63
N GLU A 108 3.65 -12.85 -6.46
CA GLU A 108 2.41 -12.30 -7.04
C GLU A 108 1.62 -11.61 -5.92
N VAL A 109 1.50 -10.29 -6.01
CA VAL A 109 0.72 -9.45 -5.10
C VAL A 109 -0.55 -9.04 -5.82
N TYR A 110 -1.69 -9.20 -5.15
CA TYR A 110 -2.98 -8.71 -5.62
C TYR A 110 -3.39 -7.59 -4.69
N TYR A 111 -3.64 -6.39 -5.23
CA TYR A 111 -3.89 -5.22 -4.41
C TYR A 111 -5.02 -4.35 -4.94
N ARG A 112 -5.52 -3.52 -4.05
CA ARG A 112 -6.31 -2.33 -4.34
C ARG A 112 -5.77 -1.21 -3.49
N ALA A 113 -5.67 -0.03 -4.05
CA ALA A 113 -5.30 1.14 -3.30
C ALA A 113 -5.93 2.37 -3.95
N GLU A 114 -6.40 3.28 -3.12
CA GLU A 114 -7.08 4.49 -3.58
C GLU A 114 -6.85 5.66 -2.63
N ILE A 115 -6.73 6.86 -3.21
CA ILE A 115 -6.77 8.11 -2.46
C ILE A 115 -8.23 8.55 -2.34
N LYS A 116 -8.69 8.75 -1.11
CA LYS A 116 -9.99 9.33 -0.79
C LYS A 116 -9.79 10.72 -0.22
N GLY A 117 -10.47 11.72 -0.78
CA GLY A 117 -10.54 13.05 -0.17
C GLY A 117 -11.24 13.01 1.19
N LEU A 118 -11.34 14.18 1.84
CA LEU A 118 -12.04 14.32 3.13
C LEU A 118 -13.43 13.67 3.07
N ARG A 119 -13.68 12.69 3.97
CA ARG A 119 -15.03 12.20 4.19
C ARG A 119 -15.84 13.37 4.76
N ASN A 120 -16.87 13.79 4.04
CA ASN A 120 -17.81 14.83 4.49
C ASN A 120 -18.41 14.54 5.88
N ASP A 121 -18.34 13.30 6.37
CA ASP A 121 -18.85 12.87 7.67
C ASP A 121 -18.02 13.39 8.88
N GLU A 122 -16.77 13.83 8.70
CA GLU A 122 -15.95 14.42 9.78
C GLU A 122 -16.19 15.92 9.99
N ILE A 123 -16.91 16.58 9.07
CA ILE A 123 -17.25 18.01 9.20
C ILE A 123 -18.45 18.22 10.15
N TYR A 124 -19.29 17.18 10.35
CA TYR A 124 -20.48 17.26 11.21
C TYR A 124 -20.28 16.72 12.63
N SER A 125 -19.10 16.18 12.98
CA SER A 125 -18.83 15.69 14.35
C SER A 125 -18.42 16.78 15.34
N PHE A 126 -18.39 18.05 14.93
CA PHE A 126 -18.02 19.18 15.77
C PHE A 126 -19.09 20.30 15.84
N THR A 127 -20.34 20.02 15.45
CA THR A 127 -21.50 20.89 15.71
C THR A 127 -22.41 20.32 16.77
#